data_AF-A0A3M1DI58-F1
#
_entry.id   AF-A0A3M1DI58-F1
#
_cell.length_a   1.000
_cell.length_b   1.000
_cell.length_c   1.000
_cell.angle_alpha   90.00
_cell.angle_beta   90.00
_cell.angle_gamma   90.00
#
_symmetry.space_group_name_H-M   'P 1'
#
loop_
_entity.id
_entity.type
_entity.pdbx_description
1 polymer ?
#
loop_
_entity_poly.entity_id
_entity_poly.type
_entity_poly.pdbx_seq_one_letter_code
_entity_poly.pdbx_strand_id
1 'polypeptide(L)'
;GGVMEAACRGARSAGGLTIGVLSGTDRQEANPYVDIPIVTGMGQARNVIIVRTAHAVIAVGGSYGTLSEIAYALYYGVPVVGLETWELARPGHPPPPIHRADSPEEAVHLALSLAGER
;
A
#
# COMPACT_ATOMS: atom_id res chain seq x y z
N GLY A 1 13.39 8.87 3.25
CA GLY A 1 12.52 8.85 4.44
C GLY A 1 11.05 8.87 4.02
N GLY A 2 10.14 8.49 4.93
CA GLY A 2 8.70 8.42 4.67
C GLY A 2 8.10 7.04 4.99
N VAL A 3 6.80 6.88 4.73
CA VAL A 3 6.02 5.66 5.07
C VAL A 3 6.65 4.41 4.47
N MET A 4 6.94 4.40 3.17
CA MET A 4 7.47 3.22 2.47
C MET A 4 8.84 2.79 3.03
N GLU A 5 9.71 3.73 3.36
CA GLU A 5 11.02 3.44 3.94
C GLU A 5 10.90 2.89 5.36
N ALA A 6 10.00 3.46 6.18
CA ALA A 6 9.73 2.97 7.52
C ALA A 6 9.15 1.55 7.51
N ALA A 7 8.21 1.28 6.59
CA ALA A 7 7.64 -0.05 6.39
C ALA A 7 8.71 -1.08 5.97
N CYS A 8 9.56 -0.73 4.98
CA CYS A 8 10.65 -1.61 4.56
C CYS A 8 11.64 -1.88 5.70
N ARG A 9 12.03 -0.83 6.46
CA ARG A 9 12.93 -0.98 7.60
C ARG A 9 12.36 -1.91 8.66
N GLY A 10 11.08 -1.74 9.00
CA GLY A 10 10.38 -2.59 9.97
C GLY A 10 10.35 -4.05 9.52
N ALA A 11 9.85 -4.30 8.30
CA ALA A 11 9.80 -5.65 7.72
C ALA A 11 11.18 -6.33 7.71
N ARG A 12 12.20 -5.62 7.22
CA ARG A 12 13.59 -6.15 7.15
C ARG A 12 14.16 -6.43 8.54
N SER A 13 13.89 -5.58 9.53
CA SER A 13 14.36 -5.78 10.91
C SER A 13 13.76 -7.02 11.58
N ALA A 14 12.57 -7.45 11.13
CA ALA A 14 11.91 -8.68 11.56
C ALA A 14 12.24 -9.90 10.67
N GLY A 15 13.19 -9.78 9.73
CA GLY A 15 13.58 -10.85 8.80
C GLY A 15 12.61 -11.06 7.63
N GLY A 16 11.69 -10.13 7.40
CA GLY A 16 10.79 -10.13 6.25
C GLY A 16 11.48 -9.65 4.96
N LEU A 17 11.02 -10.17 3.82
CA LEU A 17 11.46 -9.75 2.49
C LEU A 17 10.76 -8.46 2.05
N THR A 18 11.50 -7.50 1.52
CA THR A 18 10.94 -6.24 1.00
C THR A 18 11.10 -6.13 -0.52
N ILE A 19 10.01 -5.80 -1.20
CA ILE A 19 9.97 -5.58 -2.65
C ILE A 19 9.59 -4.13 -2.91
N GLY A 20 10.43 -3.40 -3.63
CA GLY A 20 10.20 -2.00 -3.99
C GLY A 20 9.84 -1.86 -5.46
N VAL A 21 8.60 -1.47 -5.77
CA VAL A 21 8.18 -1.17 -7.16
C VAL A 21 8.51 0.29 -7.46
N LEU A 22 9.60 0.50 -8.18
CA LEU A 22 10.21 1.81 -8.34
C LEU A 22 9.57 2.65 -9.41
N SER A 23 9.73 3.94 -9.19
CA SER A 23 9.13 5.04 -9.91
C SER A 23 9.86 5.38 -11.21
N GLY A 24 11.18 5.53 -11.11
CA GLY A 24 12.05 5.87 -12.20
C GLY A 24 12.71 4.65 -12.81
N THR A 25 13.85 4.90 -13.45
CA THR A 25 14.58 3.94 -14.28
C THR A 25 15.89 3.49 -13.64
N ASP A 26 16.21 3.96 -12.44
CA ASP A 26 17.42 3.56 -11.71
C ASP A 26 17.09 2.74 -10.46
N ARG A 27 17.74 1.58 -10.32
CA ARG A 27 17.67 0.74 -9.11
C ARG A 27 18.18 1.45 -7.86
N GLN A 28 19.06 2.45 -8.00
CA GLN A 28 19.62 3.21 -6.88
C GLN A 28 18.60 4.16 -6.25
N GLU A 29 17.44 4.39 -6.89
CA GLU A 29 16.32 5.14 -6.29
C GLU A 29 15.62 4.36 -5.16
N ALA A 30 15.88 3.05 -5.03
CA ALA A 30 15.33 2.25 -3.94
C ALA A 30 15.85 2.74 -2.58
N ASN A 31 14.98 2.74 -1.56
CA ASN A 31 15.43 3.00 -0.21
C ASN A 31 16.36 1.86 0.29
N PRO A 32 17.27 2.10 1.25
CA PRO A 32 18.28 1.12 1.68
C PRO A 32 17.75 -0.17 2.30
N TYR A 33 16.44 -0.25 2.56
CA TYR A 33 15.79 -1.38 3.19
C TYR A 33 14.99 -2.22 2.19
N VAL A 34 15.06 -1.94 0.89
CA VAL A 34 14.50 -2.76 -0.19
C VAL A 34 15.48 -3.87 -0.58
N ASP A 35 15.04 -5.13 -0.49
CA ASP A 35 15.84 -6.29 -0.91
C ASP A 35 15.75 -6.51 -2.43
N ILE A 36 14.53 -6.37 -3.00
CA ILE A 36 14.28 -6.59 -4.43
C ILE A 36 13.68 -5.32 -5.06
N PRO A 37 14.49 -4.52 -5.78
CA PRO A 37 13.98 -3.39 -6.55
C PRO A 37 13.43 -3.85 -7.91
N ILE A 38 12.17 -3.51 -8.19
CA ILE A 38 11.55 -3.67 -9.50
C ILE A 38 11.56 -2.31 -10.19
N VAL A 39 12.47 -2.13 -11.15
CA VAL A 39 12.62 -0.87 -11.90
C VAL A 39 11.58 -0.82 -13.02
N THR A 40 10.65 0.13 -12.98
CA THR A 40 9.53 0.18 -13.94
C THR A 40 9.66 1.31 -14.97
N GLY A 41 10.23 2.47 -14.60
CA GLY A 41 10.21 3.66 -15.45
C GLY A 41 8.81 4.24 -15.71
N MET A 42 7.78 3.80 -14.99
CA MET A 42 6.38 4.07 -15.35
C MET A 42 5.81 5.35 -14.75
N GLY A 43 6.58 6.11 -13.95
CA GLY A 43 5.98 7.20 -13.19
C GLY A 43 4.79 6.67 -12.35
N GLN A 44 3.82 7.51 -12.03
CA GLN A 44 2.70 7.12 -11.15
C GLN A 44 1.87 5.92 -11.64
N ALA A 45 1.98 5.55 -12.92
CA ALA A 45 1.32 4.36 -13.45
C ALA A 45 1.78 3.06 -12.76
N ARG A 46 2.96 3.02 -12.11
CA ARG A 46 3.42 1.84 -11.36
C ARG A 46 2.48 1.45 -10.20
N ASN A 47 1.66 2.37 -9.71
CA ASN A 47 0.75 2.14 -8.59
C ASN A 47 -0.23 0.99 -8.88
N VAL A 48 -0.61 0.80 -10.15
CA VAL A 48 -1.46 -0.32 -10.57
C VAL A 48 -0.78 -1.68 -10.35
N ILE A 49 0.54 -1.75 -10.56
CA ILE A 49 1.33 -2.98 -10.35
C ILE A 49 1.35 -3.31 -8.86
N ILE A 50 1.58 -2.31 -8.01
CA ILE A 50 1.59 -2.48 -6.54
C ILE A 50 0.26 -3.10 -6.10
N VAL A 51 -0.86 -2.47 -6.45
CA VAL A 51 -2.19 -2.91 -6.03
C VAL A 51 -2.54 -4.29 -6.60
N ARG A 52 -2.28 -4.53 -7.89
CA ARG A 52 -2.61 -5.81 -8.53
C ARG A 52 -1.80 -6.99 -8.01
N THR A 53 -0.61 -6.73 -7.48
CA THR A 53 0.26 -7.74 -6.88
C THR A 53 -0.12 -8.04 -5.42
N ALA A 54 -0.78 -7.10 -4.74
CA ALA A 54 -1.11 -7.24 -3.34
C ALA A 54 -2.31 -8.15 -3.09
N HIS A 55 -2.26 -8.91 -1.98
CA HIS A 55 -3.41 -9.63 -1.45
C HIS A 55 -4.35 -8.70 -0.66
N ALA A 56 -3.79 -7.75 0.08
CA ALA A 56 -4.47 -6.64 0.74
C ALA A 56 -3.53 -5.42 0.77
N VAL A 57 -4.07 -4.22 0.92
CA VAL A 57 -3.28 -2.98 1.03
C VAL A 57 -3.56 -2.25 2.34
N ILE A 58 -2.52 -1.69 2.95
CA ILE A 58 -2.65 -0.78 4.09
C ILE A 58 -2.29 0.63 3.61
N ALA A 59 -3.27 1.53 3.59
CA ALA A 59 -3.08 2.93 3.25
C ALA A 59 -2.76 3.73 4.52
N VAL A 60 -1.56 4.32 4.57
CA VAL A 60 -1.08 5.10 5.72
C VAL A 60 -0.85 6.56 5.32
N GLY A 61 -1.41 7.50 6.08
CA GLY A 61 -1.33 8.93 5.75
C GLY A 61 -2.14 9.31 4.50
N GLY A 62 -1.95 10.50 3.94
CA GLY A 62 -2.88 11.02 2.92
C GLY A 62 -2.27 11.88 1.81
N SER A 63 -1.53 11.29 0.86
CA SER A 63 -1.16 11.98 -0.40
C SER A 63 -2.09 11.58 -1.56
N TYR A 64 -2.08 12.33 -2.67
CA TYR A 64 -2.82 11.94 -3.90
C TYR A 64 -2.33 10.61 -4.49
N GLY A 65 -1.04 10.26 -4.30
CA GLY A 65 -0.52 8.95 -4.68
C GLY A 65 -1.22 7.83 -3.91
N THR A 66 -1.33 7.99 -2.59
CA THR A 66 -2.06 7.08 -1.71
C THR A 66 -3.54 6.96 -2.12
N LEU A 67 -4.19 8.09 -2.44
CA LEU A 67 -5.57 8.08 -2.91
C LEU A 67 -5.74 7.29 -4.21
N SER A 68 -4.80 7.40 -5.15
CA SER A 68 -4.84 6.64 -6.40
C SER A 68 -4.72 5.13 -6.16
N GLU A 69 -3.88 4.70 -5.22
CA GLU A 69 -3.74 3.29 -4.84
C GLU A 69 -5.00 2.76 -4.17
N ILE A 70 -5.63 3.55 -3.29
CA ILE A 70 -6.95 3.22 -2.70
C ILE A 70 -7.98 3.04 -3.83
N ALA A 71 -8.05 3.97 -4.78
CA ALA A 71 -9.00 3.90 -5.89
C ALA A 71 -8.79 2.64 -6.75
N TYR A 72 -7.53 2.31 -7.08
CA TYR A 72 -7.23 1.07 -7.79
C TYR A 72 -7.60 -0.17 -6.98
N ALA A 73 -7.34 -0.19 -5.67
CA ALA A 73 -7.63 -1.32 -4.82
C ALA A 73 -9.13 -1.59 -4.76
N LEU A 74 -9.93 -0.54 -4.56
CA LEU A 74 -11.39 -0.61 -4.60
C LEU A 74 -11.90 -1.08 -5.98
N TYR A 75 -11.30 -0.59 -7.07
CA TYR A 75 -11.68 -0.99 -8.43
C TYR A 75 -11.40 -2.47 -8.72
N TYR A 76 -10.28 -3.01 -8.24
CA TYR A 76 -9.90 -4.42 -8.45
C TYR A 76 -10.38 -5.37 -7.37
N GLY A 77 -11.11 -4.88 -6.36
CA GLY A 77 -11.56 -5.70 -5.23
C GLY A 77 -10.43 -6.18 -4.32
N VAL A 78 -9.33 -5.44 -4.26
CA VAL A 78 -8.25 -5.70 -3.28
C VAL A 78 -8.65 -5.06 -1.95
N PRO A 79 -8.72 -5.81 -0.84
CA PRO A 79 -9.10 -5.28 0.46
C PRO A 79 -8.20 -4.12 0.89
N VAL A 80 -8.82 -3.05 1.39
CA VAL A 80 -8.15 -1.83 1.82
C VAL A 80 -8.32 -1.65 3.32
N VAL A 81 -7.20 -1.55 4.03
CA VAL A 81 -7.15 -1.13 5.43
C VAL A 81 -6.61 0.30 5.48
N GLY A 82 -7.31 1.21 6.15
CA GLY A 82 -6.92 2.60 6.31
C GLY A 82 -6.40 2.89 7.72
N LEU A 83 -5.21 3.46 7.80
CA LEU A 83 -4.58 3.94 9.04
C LEU A 83 -4.22 5.42 8.87
N GLU A 84 -4.90 6.30 9.62
CA GLU A 84 -4.70 7.77 9.52
C GLU A 84 -4.71 8.29 8.07
N THR A 85 -5.62 7.78 7.24
CA THR A 85 -5.68 8.02 5.79
C THR A 85 -7.01 8.63 5.33
N TRP A 86 -7.13 8.87 4.03
CA TRP A 86 -8.30 9.41 3.33
C TRP A 86 -9.63 8.84 3.80
N GLU A 87 -10.61 9.72 4.01
CA GLU A 87 -12.03 9.39 4.10
C GLU A 87 -12.72 9.69 2.78
N LEU A 88 -13.39 8.69 2.22
CA LEU A 88 -14.04 8.78 0.93
C LEU A 88 -15.55 8.69 1.11
N ALA A 89 -16.26 9.65 0.56
CA ALA A 89 -17.71 9.68 0.53
C ALA A 89 -18.18 10.06 -0.87
N ARG A 90 -19.23 9.37 -1.34
CA ARG A 90 -19.90 9.70 -2.59
C ARG A 90 -21.38 9.97 -2.30
N PRO A 91 -21.93 11.15 -2.67
CA PRO A 91 -23.34 11.46 -2.43
C PRO A 91 -24.27 10.37 -2.98
N GLY A 92 -25.23 9.95 -2.16
CA GLY A 92 -26.22 8.92 -2.53
C GLY A 92 -25.67 7.49 -2.63
N HIS A 93 -24.43 7.24 -2.21
CA HIS A 93 -23.81 5.91 -2.24
C HIS A 93 -23.33 5.52 -0.83
N PRO A 94 -23.31 4.22 -0.49
CA PRO A 94 -22.69 3.77 0.74
C PRO A 94 -21.19 4.13 0.76
N PRO A 95 -20.59 4.27 1.95
CA PRO A 95 -19.14 4.41 2.08
C PRO A 95 -18.43 3.25 1.37
N PRO A 96 -17.28 3.50 0.72
CA PRO A 96 -16.50 2.42 0.14
C PRO A 96 -16.00 1.48 1.25
N PRO A 97 -15.78 0.18 0.93
CA PRO A 97 -15.34 -0.83 1.89
C PRO A 97 -13.85 -0.64 2.27
N ILE A 98 -13.56 0.39 3.04
CA ILE A 98 -12.25 0.65 3.64
C ILE A 98 -12.34 0.28 5.11
N HIS A 99 -11.60 -0.74 5.52
CA HIS A 99 -11.53 -1.18 6.91
C HIS A 99 -10.66 -0.22 7.70
N ARG A 100 -11.22 0.46 8.71
CA ARG A 100 -10.47 1.41 9.53
C ARG A 100 -9.70 0.67 10.62
N ALA A 101 -8.47 1.11 10.86
CA ALA A 101 -7.65 0.69 11.97
C ALA A 101 -7.19 1.91 12.75
N ASP A 102 -7.17 1.80 14.08
CA ASP A 102 -6.76 2.84 15.00
C ASP A 102 -5.31 2.67 15.46
N SER A 103 -4.65 1.57 15.05
CA SER A 103 -3.25 1.29 15.34
C SER A 103 -2.55 0.51 14.21
N PRO A 104 -1.21 0.59 14.10
CA PRO A 104 -0.45 -0.25 13.17
C PRO A 104 -0.68 -1.75 13.36
N GLU A 105 -0.78 -2.22 14.61
CA GLU A 105 -0.99 -3.62 14.96
C GLU A 105 -2.35 -4.12 14.45
N GLU A 106 -3.40 -3.34 14.69
CA GLU A 106 -4.74 -3.63 14.18
C GLU A 106 -4.76 -3.62 12.65
N ALA A 107 -4.08 -2.64 12.02
CA ALA A 107 -4.03 -2.53 10.58
C ALA A 107 -3.42 -3.79 9.92
N VAL A 108 -2.34 -4.32 10.51
CA VAL A 108 -1.70 -5.56 10.06
C VAL A 108 -2.62 -6.76 10.30
N HIS A 109 -3.25 -6.88 11.46
CA HIS A 109 -4.16 -7.99 11.76
C HIS A 109 -5.33 -8.05 10.78
N LEU A 110 -5.97 -6.91 10.49
CA LEU A 110 -7.04 -6.81 9.50
C LEU A 110 -6.55 -7.17 8.11
N ALA A 111 -5.40 -6.64 7.68
CA ALA A 111 -4.86 -6.91 6.35
C ALA A 111 -4.55 -8.39 6.14
N LEU A 112 -3.98 -9.07 7.14
CA LEU A 112 -3.70 -10.50 7.08
C LEU A 112 -4.97 -11.35 7.06
N SER A 113 -5.98 -10.98 7.86
CA SER A 113 -7.28 -11.67 7.88
C SER A 113 -7.96 -11.59 6.51
N LEU A 114 -8.03 -10.39 5.93
CA LEU A 114 -8.65 -10.12 4.63
C LEU A 114 -7.87 -10.76 3.47
N ALA A 115 -6.54 -10.84 3.57
CA ALA A 115 -5.69 -11.46 2.56
C ALA A 115 -5.92 -12.98 2.44
N GLY A 116 -6.33 -13.66 3.52
CA GLY A 116 -6.59 -15.10 3.55
C GLY A 116 -7.93 -15.53 2.95
N GLU A 117 -8.82 -14.58 2.65
CA GLU A 117 -10.14 -14.82 2.07
C GLU A 117 -10.14 -14.79 0.53
N ARG A 118 -9.00 -14.46 -0.09
CA ARG A 118 -8.82 -14.32 -1.54
C ARG A 118 -8.01 -15.47 -2.13
#